data_AF-A0A924MKP2-F1
#
_entry.id   AF-A0A924MKP2-F1
#
_cell.length_a   1.000
_cell.length_b   1.000
_cell.length_c   1.000
_cell.angle_alpha   90.00
_cell.angle_beta   90.00
_cell.angle_gamma   90.00
#
_symmetry.space_group_name_H-M   'P 1'
#
loop_
_entity.id
_entity.type
_entity.pdbx_description
1 polymer ?
#
loop_
_entity_poly.entity_id
_entity_poly.type
_entity_poly.pdbx_seq_one_letter_code
_entity_poly.pdbx_strand_id
1 'polypeptide(L)'
;AEVPRCHLEFIGADLRDADVRRDVLARAAGNGPLLVITEGLLLYLESEDVTALSRDLHDVARARWWLTDLASPMLLKYLERRWQGKLAAGNAPFRFGPENGTAFFAAQGWRELEFHSTVADAWRLDRKMPFAWIARILSRLQPKSRRQQIMRMSGTALLAPGDEPHG
;
A
#
# COMPACT_ATOMS: atom_id res chain seq x y z
N ALA A 1 33.79 -1.29 -14.13
CA ALA A 1 32.69 -2.19 -13.76
C ALA A 1 32.20 -1.77 -12.39
N GLU A 2 30.91 -1.53 -12.23
CA GLU A 2 30.32 -1.19 -10.93
C GLU A 2 30.20 -2.47 -10.09
N VAL A 3 30.63 -2.42 -8.82
CA VAL A 3 30.55 -3.56 -7.90
C VAL A 3 29.30 -3.37 -7.03
N PRO A 4 28.36 -4.33 -7.01
CA PRO A 4 27.13 -4.18 -6.24
C PRO A 4 27.45 -4.00 -4.75
N ARG A 5 26.84 -2.98 -4.15
CA ARG A 5 27.01 -2.64 -2.72
C ARG A 5 26.08 -3.44 -1.81
N CYS A 6 25.16 -4.22 -2.39
CA CYS A 6 24.21 -5.07 -1.69
C CYS A 6 24.13 -6.43 -2.37
N HIS A 7 23.72 -7.44 -1.60
CA HIS A 7 23.36 -8.75 -2.13
C HIS A 7 21.93 -8.68 -2.69
N LEU A 8 21.75 -9.11 -3.93
CA LEU A 8 20.45 -9.16 -4.59
C LEU A 8 20.05 -10.62 -4.79
N GLU A 9 18.85 -10.96 -4.35
CA GLU A 9 18.25 -12.26 -4.56
C GLU A 9 16.86 -12.12 -5.18
N PHE A 10 16.56 -12.96 -6.17
CA PHE A 10 15.24 -13.08 -6.76
C PHE A 10 14.62 -14.41 -6.36
N ILE A 11 13.43 -14.37 -5.76
CA ILE A 11 12.69 -15.55 -5.34
C ILE A 11 11.37 -15.59 -6.10
N GLY A 12 11.17 -16.63 -6.91
CA GLY A 12 9.89 -16.90 -7.54
C GLY A 12 8.93 -17.47 -6.50
N ALA A 13 7.92 -16.70 -6.12
CA ALA A 13 6.95 -17.08 -5.10
C ALA A 13 5.56 -16.55 -5.45
N ASP A 14 4.55 -17.40 -5.28
CA ASP A 14 3.16 -16.95 -5.24
C ASP A 14 2.81 -16.61 -3.80
N LEU A 15 2.64 -15.32 -3.50
CA LEU A 15 2.35 -14.84 -2.15
C LEU A 15 0.97 -15.24 -1.64
N ARG A 16 0.10 -15.83 -2.49
CA ARG A 16 -1.18 -16.40 -2.07
C ARG A 16 -1.00 -17.77 -1.42
N ASP A 17 0.03 -18.52 -1.81
CA ASP A 17 0.37 -19.79 -1.18
C ASP A 17 0.97 -19.52 0.21
N ALA A 18 0.34 -20.09 1.24
CA ALA A 18 0.67 -19.79 2.62
C ALA A 18 2.04 -20.35 3.03
N ASP A 19 2.41 -21.55 2.56
CA ASP A 19 3.68 -22.16 2.91
C ASP A 19 4.82 -21.47 2.17
N VAL A 20 4.64 -21.22 0.87
CA VAL A 20 5.63 -20.48 0.05
C VAL A 20 5.86 -19.08 0.59
N ARG A 21 4.79 -18.34 0.92
CA ARG A 21 4.91 -17.00 1.51
C ARG A 21 5.68 -17.03 2.83
N ARG A 22 5.36 -17.95 3.73
CA ARG A 22 6.06 -18.04 5.02
C ARG A 22 7.53 -18.39 4.89
N ASP A 23 7.88 -19.29 3.96
CA ASP A 23 9.28 -19.65 3.71
C ASP A 23 10.10 -18.45 3.21
N VAL A 24 9.54 -17.66 2.29
CA VAL A 24 10.18 -16.42 1.81
C VAL A 24 10.41 -15.44 2.97
N LEU A 25 9.39 -15.24 3.81
CA LEU A 25 9.43 -14.29 4.91
C LEU A 25 10.37 -14.72 6.03
N ALA A 26 10.38 -16.01 6.38
CA ALA A 26 11.30 -16.58 7.37
C ALA A 26 12.76 -16.45 6.90
N ARG A 27 13.01 -16.69 5.60
CA ARG A 27 14.33 -16.48 5.00
C ARG A 27 14.77 -15.02 5.08
N ALA A 28 13.86 -14.07 4.81
CA ALA A 28 14.16 -12.65 4.90
C ALA A 28 14.49 -12.22 6.34
N ALA A 29 13.74 -12.71 7.33
CA ALA A 29 13.92 -12.39 8.74
C ALA A 29 15.30 -12.76 9.30
N GLY A 30 15.97 -13.76 8.72
CA GLY A 30 17.33 -14.17 9.12
C GLY A 30 18.43 -13.15 8.83
N ASN A 31 18.15 -12.09 8.06
CA ASN A 31 19.16 -11.14 7.59
C ASN A 31 19.18 -9.80 8.35
N GLY A 32 18.41 -9.67 9.44
CA GLY A 32 18.35 -8.47 10.29
C GLY A 32 16.99 -7.76 10.26
N PRO A 33 16.91 -6.50 10.74
CA PRO A 33 15.67 -5.73 10.72
C PRO A 33 15.14 -5.54 9.30
N LEU A 34 13.88 -5.90 9.07
CA LEU A 34 13.29 -5.94 7.75
C LEU A 34 12.40 -4.71 7.46
N LEU A 35 12.64 -4.07 6.31
CA LEU A 35 11.71 -3.16 5.66
C LEU A 35 11.08 -3.89 4.48
N VAL A 36 9.76 -3.99 4.47
CA VAL A 36 9.00 -4.61 3.38
C VAL A 36 8.35 -3.53 2.53
N ILE A 37 8.41 -3.70 1.21
CA ILE A 37 7.81 -2.78 0.24
C ILE A 37 6.86 -3.58 -0.66
N THR A 38 5.59 -3.18 -0.68
CA THR A 38 4.58 -3.73 -1.60
C THR A 38 4.05 -2.60 -2.47
N GLU A 39 4.51 -2.55 -3.72
CA GLU A 39 4.09 -1.54 -4.71
C GLU A 39 3.22 -2.19 -5.79
N GLY A 40 2.04 -1.61 -6.03
CA GLY A 40 1.09 -2.07 -7.04
C GLY A 40 0.63 -3.51 -6.82
N LEU A 41 0.67 -4.00 -5.57
CA LEU A 41 0.43 -5.41 -5.26
C LEU A 41 -0.93 -5.63 -4.59
N LEU A 42 -1.17 -4.99 -3.44
CA LEU A 42 -2.28 -5.34 -2.55
C LEU A 42 -3.63 -5.20 -3.26
N LEU A 43 -3.79 -4.17 -4.10
CA LEU A 43 -5.01 -3.90 -4.86
C LEU A 43 -5.46 -5.04 -5.78
N TYR A 44 -4.61 -6.02 -6.09
CA TYR A 44 -4.92 -7.20 -6.90
C TYR A 44 -5.14 -8.49 -6.09
N LEU A 45 -5.01 -8.44 -4.77
CA LEU A 45 -5.21 -9.59 -3.88
C LEU A 45 -6.60 -9.55 -3.26
N GLU A 46 -7.12 -10.71 -2.84
CA GLU A 46 -8.35 -10.74 -2.04
C GLU A 46 -8.09 -10.23 -0.63
N SER A 47 -9.13 -9.79 0.07
CA SER A 47 -8.99 -9.26 1.43
C SER A 47 -8.43 -10.30 2.41
N GLU A 48 -8.77 -11.58 2.22
CA GLU A 48 -8.25 -12.71 2.98
C GLU A 48 -6.74 -12.89 2.75
N ASP A 49 -6.29 -12.78 1.49
CA ASP A 49 -4.87 -12.89 1.11
C ASP A 49 -4.06 -11.73 1.70
N VAL A 50 -4.59 -10.50 1.64
CA VAL A 50 -3.94 -9.33 2.24
C VAL A 50 -3.86 -9.46 3.76
N THR A 51 -4.91 -9.98 4.39
CA THR A 51 -4.92 -10.26 5.84
C THR A 51 -3.85 -11.29 6.21
N ALA A 52 -3.77 -12.39 5.45
CA ALA A 52 -2.79 -13.44 5.68
C ALA A 52 -1.36 -12.94 5.47
N LEU A 53 -1.11 -12.19 4.38
CA LEU A 53 0.17 -11.54 4.13
C LEU A 53 0.53 -10.58 5.27
N SER A 54 -0.39 -9.70 5.68
CA SER A 54 -0.17 -8.73 6.76
C SER A 54 0.19 -9.41 8.09
N ARG A 55 -0.45 -10.53 8.42
CA ARG A 55 -0.11 -11.34 9.61
C ARG A 55 1.25 -11.99 9.48
N ASP A 56 1.56 -12.63 8.36
CA ASP A 56 2.86 -13.29 8.19
C ASP A 56 4.03 -12.28 8.16
N LEU A 57 3.80 -11.08 7.61
CA LEU A 57 4.76 -9.98 7.70
C LEU A 57 5.04 -9.57 9.15
N HIS A 58 4.01 -9.56 10.00
CA HIS A 58 4.11 -9.22 11.41
C HIS A 58 4.74 -10.36 12.23
N ASP A 59 4.24 -11.59 12.09
CA ASP A 59 4.53 -12.69 13.01
C ASP A 59 5.73 -13.54 12.57
N VAL A 60 5.85 -13.79 11.26
CA VAL A 60 6.91 -14.64 10.68
C VAL A 60 8.12 -13.80 10.31
N ALA A 61 7.91 -12.74 9.53
CA ALA A 61 8.99 -11.87 9.10
C ALA A 61 9.50 -10.96 10.23
N ARG A 62 8.65 -10.71 11.24
CA ARG A 62 8.87 -9.70 12.29
C ARG A 62 9.33 -8.37 11.69
N ALA A 63 8.66 -7.98 10.59
CA ALA A 63 9.05 -6.82 9.83
C ALA A 63 8.94 -5.57 10.70
N ARG A 64 10.03 -4.80 10.76
CA ARG A 64 10.09 -3.57 11.54
C ARG A 64 9.27 -2.46 10.89
N TRP A 65 9.23 -2.47 9.56
CA TRP A 65 8.49 -1.51 8.76
C TRP A 65 7.86 -2.17 7.55
N TRP A 66 6.67 -1.70 7.19
CA TRP A 66 6.00 -2.10 5.96
C TRP A 66 5.49 -0.87 5.21
N LEU A 67 6.01 -0.65 4.01
CA LEU A 67 5.62 0.40 3.09
C LEU A 67 4.71 -0.17 2.01
N THR A 68 3.52 0.40 1.85
CA THR A 68 2.56 -0.04 0.82
C THR A 68 1.80 1.13 0.22
N ASP A 69 1.46 1.06 -1.07
CA ASP A 69 0.41 1.92 -1.62
C ASP A 69 -0.98 1.39 -1.24
N LEU A 70 -1.93 2.31 -1.10
CA LEU A 70 -3.34 2.04 -0.85
C LEU A 70 -4.19 2.96 -1.70
N ALA A 71 -5.31 2.41 -2.17
CA ALA A 71 -6.36 3.14 -2.86
C ALA A 71 -7.71 2.91 -2.17
N SER A 72 -8.48 3.99 -2.05
CA SER A 72 -9.84 3.92 -1.53
C SER A 72 -10.77 3.17 -2.49
N PRO A 73 -11.81 2.49 -1.98
CA PRO A 73 -12.79 1.81 -2.84
C PRO A 73 -13.46 2.76 -3.85
N MET A 74 -13.66 4.02 -3.49
CA MET A 74 -14.19 5.04 -4.41
C MET A 74 -13.24 5.30 -5.59
N LEU A 75 -11.93 5.38 -5.35
CA LEU A 75 -10.94 5.56 -6.40
C LEU A 75 -10.86 4.33 -7.30
N LEU A 76 -10.87 3.12 -6.74
CA LEU A 76 -10.84 1.88 -7.52
C LEU A 76 -12.05 1.78 -8.45
N LYS A 77 -13.26 2.06 -7.95
CA LYS A 77 -14.49 2.11 -8.78
C LYS A 77 -14.39 3.14 -9.91
N TYR A 78 -13.75 4.30 -9.64
CA TYR A 78 -13.54 5.32 -10.67
C TYR A 78 -12.53 4.83 -11.74
N LEU A 79 -11.42 4.23 -11.31
CA LEU A 79 -10.39 3.70 -12.22
C LEU A 79 -10.92 2.54 -13.05
N GLU A 80 -11.66 1.60 -12.45
CA GLU A 80 -12.35 0.52 -13.15
C GLU A 80 -13.21 1.08 -14.28
N ARG A 81 -14.12 2.01 -13.99
CA ARG A 81 -14.98 2.67 -14.99
C ARG A 81 -14.20 3.34 -16.11
N ARG A 82 -13.09 4.01 -15.78
CA ARG A 82 -12.26 4.71 -16.76
C ARG A 82 -11.45 3.76 -17.63
N TRP A 83 -11.09 2.60 -17.11
CA TRP A 83 -10.19 1.64 -17.75
C TRP A 83 -10.88 0.35 -18.18
N GLN A 84 -12.22 0.26 -18.17
CA GLN A 84 -12.98 -0.94 -18.55
C GLN A 84 -12.50 -1.55 -19.88
N GLY A 85 -12.16 -0.73 -20.88
CA GLY A 85 -11.64 -1.21 -22.18
C GLY A 85 -10.19 -1.70 -22.19
N LYS A 86 -9.34 -1.27 -21.24
CA LYS A 86 -7.91 -1.67 -21.15
C LYS A 86 -7.65 -2.75 -20.10
N LEU A 87 -8.40 -2.74 -18.98
CA LEU A 87 -8.32 -3.76 -17.92
C LEU A 87 -8.80 -5.13 -18.41
N ALA A 88 -9.80 -5.16 -19.30
CA ALA A 88 -10.29 -6.39 -19.92
C ALA A 88 -9.21 -7.12 -20.76
N ALA A 89 -8.23 -6.40 -21.29
CA ALA A 89 -7.11 -6.98 -22.03
C ALA A 89 -5.97 -7.50 -21.13
N GLY A 90 -5.92 -7.08 -19.87
CA GLY A 90 -4.83 -7.38 -18.92
C GLY A 90 -5.20 -8.32 -17.76
N ASN A 91 -6.46 -8.74 -17.63
CA ASN A 91 -6.95 -9.69 -16.62
C ASN A 91 -6.53 -9.39 -15.15
N ALA A 92 -6.45 -8.13 -14.77
CA ALA A 92 -6.04 -7.70 -13.42
C ALA A 92 -7.14 -6.86 -12.76
N PRO A 93 -8.25 -7.48 -12.28
CA PRO A 93 -9.30 -6.75 -11.59
C PRO A 93 -8.81 -6.22 -10.24
N PHE A 94 -9.26 -5.03 -9.85
CA PHE A 94 -9.02 -4.53 -8.50
C PHE A 94 -9.90 -5.31 -7.51
N ARG A 95 -9.26 -5.90 -6.50
CA ARG A 95 -9.90 -6.78 -5.51
C ARG A 95 -9.85 -6.21 -4.10
N PHE A 96 -8.85 -5.37 -3.82
CA PHE A 96 -8.65 -4.82 -2.49
C PHE A 96 -8.59 -3.30 -2.49
N GLY A 97 -9.42 -2.70 -1.65
CA GLY A 97 -9.44 -1.28 -1.35
C GLY A 97 -10.20 -1.06 -0.05
N PRO A 98 -9.53 -1.05 1.10
CA PRO A 98 -10.20 -1.06 2.40
C PRO A 98 -10.92 0.28 2.63
N GLU A 99 -12.18 0.23 3.06
CA GLU A 99 -12.97 1.43 3.35
C GLU A 99 -12.33 2.30 4.44
N ASN A 100 -11.73 1.66 5.44
CA ASN A 100 -11.10 2.31 6.57
C ASN A 100 -9.60 2.62 6.35
N GLY A 101 -9.09 2.45 5.12
CA GLY A 101 -7.69 2.71 4.78
C GLY A 101 -6.72 1.87 5.62
N THR A 102 -5.68 2.49 6.15
CA THR A 102 -4.64 1.86 6.99
C THR A 102 -5.18 1.25 8.28
N ALA A 103 -6.35 1.70 8.78
CA ALA A 103 -6.96 1.11 9.97
C ALA A 103 -7.37 -0.36 9.76
N PHE A 104 -7.48 -0.82 8.51
CA PHE A 104 -7.64 -2.25 8.18
C PHE A 104 -6.56 -3.12 8.85
N PHE A 105 -5.30 -2.65 8.86
CA PHE A 105 -4.15 -3.41 9.33
C PHE A 105 -4.01 -3.47 10.86
N ALA A 106 -4.79 -2.68 11.60
CA ALA A 106 -4.76 -2.66 13.06
C ALA A 106 -5.10 -4.03 13.66
N ALA A 107 -6.04 -4.75 13.07
CA ALA A 107 -6.41 -6.09 13.50
C ALA A 107 -5.35 -7.17 13.17
N GLN A 108 -4.26 -6.80 12.48
CA GLN A 108 -3.10 -7.64 12.19
C GLN A 108 -1.83 -7.14 12.92
N GLY A 109 -1.97 -6.26 13.91
CA GLY A 109 -0.86 -5.79 14.73
C GLY A 109 -0.10 -4.59 14.15
N TRP A 110 -0.62 -3.93 13.11
CA TRP A 110 0.05 -2.78 12.49
C TRP A 110 -0.57 -1.44 12.92
N ARG A 111 0.26 -0.42 13.10
CA ARG A 111 -0.20 0.98 13.17
C ARG A 111 0.38 1.81 12.04
N GLU A 112 -0.36 2.84 11.63
CA GLU A 112 0.16 3.87 10.74
C GLU A 112 1.24 4.69 11.45
N LEU A 113 2.43 4.73 10.84
CA LEU A 113 3.49 5.65 11.22
C LEU A 113 3.42 6.92 10.38
N GLU A 114 3.27 6.77 9.06
CA GLU A 114 3.13 7.89 8.12
C GLU A 114 2.16 7.55 6.99
N PHE A 115 1.50 8.57 6.43
CA PHE A 115 0.71 8.45 5.22
C PHE A 115 0.99 9.63 4.28
N HIS A 116 1.54 9.31 3.11
CA HIS A 116 1.88 10.27 2.06
C HIS A 116 0.81 10.25 0.99
N SER A 117 0.01 11.32 0.92
CA SER A 117 -1.07 11.44 -0.05
C SER A 117 -0.52 11.65 -1.46
N THR A 118 -0.92 10.80 -2.41
CA THR A 118 -0.57 10.98 -3.83
C THR A 118 -1.05 12.33 -4.35
N VAL A 119 -2.20 12.83 -3.85
CA VAL A 119 -2.71 14.16 -4.21
C VAL A 119 -1.76 15.24 -3.71
N ALA A 120 -1.34 15.18 -2.44
CA ALA A 120 -0.41 16.15 -1.87
C ALA A 120 0.96 16.10 -2.56
N ASP A 121 1.48 14.90 -2.83
CA ASP A 121 2.75 14.73 -3.54
C ASP A 121 2.70 15.21 -4.99
N ALA A 122 1.58 15.05 -5.69
CA ALA A 122 1.40 15.61 -7.03
C ALA A 122 1.53 17.14 -7.03
N TRP A 123 1.08 17.81 -5.96
CA TRP A 123 1.29 19.25 -5.79
C TRP A 123 2.73 19.60 -5.44
N ARG A 124 3.33 18.86 -4.50
CA ARG A 124 4.70 19.09 -4.01
C ARG A 124 5.76 18.89 -5.10
N LEU A 125 5.59 17.86 -5.93
CA LEU A 125 6.52 17.45 -6.97
C LEU A 125 6.24 18.10 -8.33
N ASP A 126 5.30 19.06 -8.38
CA ASP A 126 4.82 19.70 -9.61
C ASP A 126 4.29 18.73 -10.69
N ARG A 127 3.79 17.57 -10.27
CA ARG A 127 3.18 16.52 -11.12
C ARG A 127 1.65 16.55 -11.09
N LYS A 128 1.08 17.75 -11.00
CA LYS A 128 -0.36 17.96 -10.88
C LYS A 128 -1.09 17.67 -12.21
N MET A 129 -2.31 17.13 -12.10
CA MET A 129 -3.18 16.96 -13.27
C MET A 129 -3.54 18.31 -13.92
N PRO A 130 -3.83 18.36 -15.23
CA PRO A 130 -4.42 19.54 -15.85
C PRO A 130 -5.64 20.02 -15.06
N PHE A 131 -5.77 21.34 -14.89
CA PHE A 131 -6.85 21.99 -14.12
C PHE A 131 -6.88 21.71 -12.60
N ALA A 132 -5.82 21.15 -12.00
CA ALA A 132 -5.76 20.91 -10.56
C ALA A 132 -6.03 22.16 -9.70
N TRP A 133 -5.69 23.36 -10.21
CA TRP A 133 -5.97 24.62 -9.53
C TRP A 133 -7.49 24.90 -9.37
N ILE A 134 -8.33 24.52 -10.35
CA ILE A 134 -9.78 24.63 -10.26
C ILE A 134 -10.30 23.69 -9.17
N ALA A 135 -9.82 22.45 -9.16
CA ALA A 135 -10.16 21.47 -8.13
C ALA A 135 -9.77 21.96 -6.73
N ARG A 136 -8.61 22.63 -6.58
CA ARG A 136 -8.17 23.24 -5.33
C ARG A 136 -9.10 24.36 -4.88
N ILE A 137 -9.59 25.21 -5.78
CA ILE A 137 -10.57 26.26 -5.45
C ILE A 137 -11.90 25.64 -5.02
N LEU A 138 -12.44 24.70 -5.81
CA LEU A 138 -13.69 24.02 -5.49
C LEU A 138 -13.62 23.24 -4.17
N SER A 139 -12.45 22.69 -3.84
CA SER A 139 -12.22 22.01 -2.56
C SER A 139 -12.49 22.94 -1.37
N ARG A 140 -12.26 24.27 -1.50
CA ARG A 140 -12.49 25.26 -0.43
C ARG A 140 -13.94 25.43 -0.02
N LEU A 141 -14.88 24.94 -0.83
CA LEU A 141 -16.31 24.94 -0.53
C LEU A 141 -16.78 23.63 0.10
N GLN A 142 -15.94 22.59 0.08
CA GLN A 142 -16.29 21.28 0.63
C GLN A 142 -16.06 21.21 2.15
N PRO A 143 -16.86 20.40 2.88
CA PRO A 143 -16.65 20.10 4.29
C PRO A 143 -15.25 19.53 4.57
N LYS A 144 -14.70 19.80 5.76
CA LYS A 144 -13.36 19.33 6.18
C LYS A 144 -13.21 17.81 6.07
N SER A 145 -14.22 17.05 6.49
CA SER A 145 -14.26 15.58 6.41
C SER A 145 -14.10 15.08 4.96
N ARG A 146 -14.78 15.71 4.01
CA ARG A 146 -14.70 15.36 2.59
C ARG A 146 -13.32 15.65 2.01
N ARG A 147 -12.69 16.76 2.40
CA ARG A 147 -11.31 17.07 1.97
C ARG A 147 -10.31 16.06 2.50
N GLN A 148 -10.46 15.63 3.76
CA GLN A 148 -9.62 14.60 4.36
C GLN A 148 -9.77 13.26 3.63
N GLN A 149 -11.01 12.86 3.30
CA GLN A 149 -11.27 11.68 2.49
C GLN A 149 -10.58 11.77 1.12
N ILE A 150 -10.68 12.92 0.43
CA ILE A 150 -10.00 13.15 -0.85
C ILE A 150 -8.48 13.02 -0.74
N MET A 151 -7.88 13.60 0.31
CA MET A 151 -6.44 13.50 0.55
C MET A 151 -6.00 12.06 0.85
N ARG A 152 -6.89 11.23 1.41
CA ARG A 152 -6.61 9.82 1.71
C ARG A 152 -7.18 8.84 0.66
N MET A 153 -7.61 9.32 -0.50
CA MET A 153 -8.11 8.45 -1.58
C MET A 153 -7.04 7.54 -2.18
N SER A 154 -5.80 8.01 -2.18
CA SER A 154 -4.62 7.29 -2.66
C SER A 154 -3.40 7.80 -1.92
N GLY A 155 -2.50 6.90 -1.56
CA GLY A 155 -1.24 7.27 -0.94
C GLY A 155 -0.39 6.09 -0.59
N THR A 156 0.83 6.40 -0.15
CA THR A 156 1.77 5.43 0.39
C THR A 156 1.71 5.49 1.91
N ALA A 157 1.46 4.36 2.55
CA ALA A 157 1.45 4.21 3.98
C ALA A 157 2.74 3.53 4.46
N LEU A 158 3.36 4.09 5.48
CA LEU A 158 4.40 3.43 6.27
C LEU A 158 3.76 2.91 7.56
N LEU A 159 3.85 1.60 7.77
CA LEU A 159 3.31 0.90 8.92
C LEU A 159 4.44 0.38 9.80
N ALA A 160 4.18 0.30 11.10
CA ALA A 160 5.06 -0.31 12.10
C ALA A 160 4.24 -1.19 13.05
N PRO A 161 4.87 -2.15 13.78
CA PRO A 161 4.17 -2.92 14.80
C PRO A 161 3.48 -2.01 15.84
N GLY A 162 2.26 -2.38 16.23
CA GLY A 162 1.40 -1.61 17.13
C GLY A 162 1.89 -1.58 18.58
N ASP A 163 2.72 -2.55 18.96
CA ASP A 163 3.09 -2.83 20.37
C ASP A 163 4.57 -2.59 20.71
N GLU A 164 5.35 -1.83 19.92
CA GLU A 164 6.68 -1.40 20.41
C GLU A 164 6.56 -0.16 21.31
N PRO A 165 6.79 -0.27 22.64
CA PRO A 165 7.13 0.91 23.43
C PRO A 165 8.48 1.40 22.93
N HIS A 166 8.57 2.70 22.65
CA HIS A 166 9.80 3.37 22.24
C HIS A 166 10.99 2.91 23.10
N GLY A 167 11.93 2.19 22.47
CA GLY A 167 13.31 2.07 22.95
C GLY A 167 14.13 3.26 22.50
#